data_AF-A0A5B7AT33-F1
#
_entry.id   AF-A0A5B7AT33-F1
#
_cell.length_a   1.000
_cell.length_b   1.000
_cell.length_c   1.000
_cell.angle_alpha   90.00
_cell.angle_beta   90.00
_cell.angle_gamma   90.00
#
_symmetry.space_group_name_H-M   'P 1'
#
loop_
_entity.id
_entity.type
_entity.pdbx_description
1 polymer ?
#
loop_
_entity_poly.entity_id
_entity_poly.type
_entity_poly.pdbx_seq_one_letter_code
_entity_poly.pdbx_strand_id
1 'polypeptide(L)'
;MTITVLYGDGSGLPMPHTVTILKHGCCKDLSQALGTACCLKSDECLLLAEVYEHRIYRYLEIPLDPLSSIKDDEYIVAYRIPKKRAELTRLEICHRYLDNSMSDNMKDCERKLFLTPLVSYLEDPQTGADIDLAVSRILSPLRRKTYFSSTKVHIGKENGCVSETIDKSTNSCSDLSGPGNQSTDNNTELEEMSNRELSFQLYITDDRGLNCRPIVKDSLIKPAKLVKVILDWTDEEHGLYDASYLKDLPEVHKTGITAKKTRQEAVSLFSCLDAFLKEEPLGLDDMWYCPRCKEHRQATKKLDLWRLPDILVFHLKRFSYSRYLKNKLDTFVNFPIYNLDLSKYVKSKDASTRSHVYELYAISNHYGGLGGGHYSAYAKLIDDDRWYHFNDAHVSPVTEAEIRTSAAYVLFYKRVKS
;
A
#
# COMPACT_ATOMS: atom_id res chain seq x y z
N MET A 1 -4.02 -14.44 1.37
CA MET A 1 -3.41 -13.18 1.79
C MET A 1 -2.04 -13.04 1.15
N THR A 2 -1.69 -11.87 0.60
CA THR A 2 -0.38 -11.58 0.01
C THR A 2 0.35 -10.60 0.90
N ILE A 3 1.52 -10.99 1.43
CA ILE A 3 2.28 -10.20 2.42
C ILE A 3 3.74 -10.18 2.01
N THR A 4 4.38 -9.01 2.04
CA THR A 4 5.81 -8.89 1.81
C THR A 4 6.59 -9.24 3.07
N VAL A 5 7.55 -10.15 2.92
CA VAL A 5 8.50 -10.55 3.97
C VAL A 5 9.79 -9.75 3.80
N LEU A 6 10.20 -9.04 4.84
CA LEU A 6 11.43 -8.26 4.93
C LEU A 6 12.41 -8.98 5.84
N TYR A 7 13.69 -8.94 5.49
CA TYR A 7 14.76 -9.63 6.21
C TYR A 7 15.42 -8.67 7.21
N GLY A 8 15.10 -8.80 8.49
CA GLY A 8 15.58 -7.88 9.53
C GLY A 8 17.09 -7.97 9.79
N ASP A 9 17.74 -9.01 9.30
CA ASP A 9 19.19 -9.21 9.35
C ASP A 9 19.91 -8.74 8.07
N GLY A 10 19.18 -8.30 7.05
CA GLY A 10 19.75 -7.91 5.76
C GLY A 10 20.21 -9.11 4.91
N SER A 11 19.76 -10.33 5.18
CA SER A 11 20.16 -11.51 4.41
C SER A 11 19.52 -11.63 3.02
N GLY A 12 18.52 -10.80 2.71
CA GLY A 12 17.79 -10.88 1.45
C GLY A 12 16.95 -9.65 1.11
N LEU A 13 16.53 -9.59 -0.15
CA LEU A 13 15.60 -8.59 -0.67
C LEU A 13 14.18 -8.82 -0.12
N PRO A 14 13.35 -7.76 0.04
CA PRO A 14 11.92 -7.91 0.36
C PRO A 14 11.20 -8.78 -0.68
N MET A 15 10.45 -9.80 -0.23
CA MET A 15 9.79 -10.77 -1.12
C MET A 15 8.31 -10.96 -0.77
N PRO A 16 7.37 -10.84 -1.73
CA PRO A 16 5.96 -11.09 -1.50
C PRO A 16 5.66 -12.59 -1.45
N HIS A 17 4.90 -13.03 -0.44
CA HIS A 17 4.40 -14.39 -0.30
C HIS A 17 2.87 -14.40 -0.26
N THR A 18 2.26 -15.33 -1.01
CA THR A 18 0.81 -15.53 -1.01
C THR A 18 0.46 -16.81 -0.26
N VAL A 19 -0.40 -16.71 0.76
CA VAL A 19 -0.85 -17.83 1.58
C VAL A 19 -2.38 -17.91 1.62
N THR A 20 -2.93 -19.11 1.64
CA THR A 20 -4.39 -19.33 1.74
C THR A 20 -4.74 -19.74 3.16
N ILE A 21 -5.54 -18.93 3.84
CA ILE A 21 -5.97 -19.15 5.23
C ILE A 21 -7.45 -18.79 5.38
N LEU A 22 -8.10 -19.36 6.39
CA LEU A 22 -9.51 -19.10 6.69
C LEU A 22 -9.66 -17.73 7.36
N LYS A 23 -10.60 -16.89 6.88
CA LYS A 23 -10.81 -15.53 7.42
C LYS A 23 -11.29 -15.51 8.89
N HIS A 24 -11.83 -16.62 9.39
CA HIS A 24 -12.20 -16.81 10.79
C HIS A 24 -11.08 -17.44 11.66
N GLY A 25 -9.88 -17.62 11.11
CA GLY A 25 -8.70 -18.06 11.85
C GLY A 25 -8.06 -16.94 12.67
N CYS A 26 -6.85 -17.20 13.17
CA CYS A 26 -6.10 -16.28 14.02
C CYS A 26 -4.70 -15.93 13.46
N CYS A 27 -4.06 -14.92 14.04
CA CYS A 27 -2.73 -14.46 13.61
C CYS A 27 -1.65 -15.57 13.67
N LYS A 28 -1.81 -16.56 14.55
CA LYS A 28 -0.96 -17.76 14.60
C LYS A 28 -1.02 -18.56 13.29
N ASP A 29 -2.22 -18.76 12.74
CA ASP A 29 -2.43 -19.52 11.50
C ASP A 29 -1.75 -18.82 10.32
N LEU A 30 -1.89 -17.49 10.26
CA LEU A 30 -1.21 -16.66 9.26
C LEU A 30 0.31 -16.77 9.38
N SER A 31 0.84 -16.62 10.60
CA SER A 31 2.29 -16.70 10.87
C SER A 31 2.87 -18.07 10.50
N GLN A 32 2.14 -19.16 10.79
CA GLN A 32 2.56 -20.51 10.44
C GLN A 32 2.53 -20.75 8.93
N ALA A 33 1.47 -20.31 8.25
CA ALA A 33 1.34 -20.43 6.80
C ALA A 33 2.45 -19.63 6.08
N LEU A 34 2.70 -18.39 6.49
CA LEU A 34 3.79 -17.58 5.96
C LEU A 34 5.16 -18.19 6.26
N GLY A 35 5.38 -18.67 7.49
CA GLY A 35 6.64 -19.31 7.88
C GLY A 35 6.97 -20.53 7.01
N THR A 36 5.94 -21.29 6.62
CA THR A 36 6.09 -22.40 5.68
C THR A 36 6.41 -21.88 4.27
N ALA A 37 5.67 -20.88 3.79
CA ALA A 37 5.81 -20.33 2.45
C ALA A 37 7.15 -19.61 2.19
N CYS A 38 7.78 -19.04 3.23
CA CYS A 38 9.07 -18.36 3.13
C CYS A 38 10.25 -19.19 3.65
N CYS A 39 10.05 -20.49 3.89
CA CYS A 39 11.07 -21.41 4.41
C CYS A 39 11.77 -20.87 5.67
N LEU A 40 10.98 -20.48 6.67
CA LEU A 40 11.47 -19.94 7.94
C LEU A 40 12.30 -20.98 8.71
N LYS A 41 13.48 -20.58 9.19
CA LYS A 41 14.38 -21.50 9.93
C LYS A 41 13.88 -21.72 11.37
N SER A 42 14.43 -22.74 12.02
CA SER A 42 14.03 -23.13 13.39
C SER A 42 14.39 -22.09 14.46
N ASP A 43 15.36 -21.21 14.19
CA ASP A 43 15.83 -20.11 15.04
C ASP A 43 15.22 -18.75 14.71
N GLU A 44 14.37 -18.67 13.68
CA GLU A 44 13.76 -17.44 13.18
C GLU A 44 12.24 -17.39 13.43
N CYS A 45 11.68 -16.20 13.54
CA CYS A 45 10.24 -15.96 13.62
C CYS A 45 9.82 -14.80 12.72
N LEU A 46 8.52 -14.69 12.49
CA LEU A 46 7.92 -13.57 11.78
C LEU A 46 7.32 -12.60 12.81
N LEU A 47 7.61 -11.32 12.64
CA LEU A 47 6.93 -10.23 13.33
C LEU A 47 6.03 -9.52 12.31
N LEU A 48 4.73 -9.70 12.46
CA LEU A 48 3.74 -9.09 11.60
C LEU A 48 3.42 -7.68 12.07
N ALA A 49 3.34 -6.75 11.12
CA ALA A 49 3.01 -5.36 11.38
C ALA A 49 2.06 -4.81 10.34
N GLU A 50 1.17 -3.93 10.79
CA GLU A 50 0.33 -3.11 9.94
C GLU A 50 1.07 -1.81 9.62
N VAL A 51 1.19 -1.46 8.33
CA VAL A 51 1.91 -0.27 7.87
C VAL A 51 0.90 0.72 7.27
N TYR A 52 0.98 1.97 7.72
CA TYR A 52 0.13 3.06 7.25
C TYR A 52 0.96 4.35 7.14
N GLU A 53 0.79 5.11 6.05
CA GLU A 53 1.54 6.34 5.77
C GLU A 53 3.05 6.22 6.04
N HIS A 54 3.64 5.10 5.59
CA HIS A 54 5.08 4.84 5.75
C HIS A 54 5.55 4.74 7.21
N ARG A 55 4.65 4.36 8.13
CA ARG A 55 4.92 4.09 9.55
C ARG A 55 4.32 2.75 9.98
N ILE A 56 4.94 2.13 10.97
CA ILE A 56 4.35 0.96 11.64
C ILE A 56 3.26 1.47 12.57
N TYR A 57 2.02 1.08 12.31
CA TYR A 57 0.86 1.48 13.11
C TYR A 57 0.71 0.59 14.34
N ARG A 58 0.78 -0.73 14.14
CA ARG A 58 0.77 -1.72 15.24
C ARG A 58 1.45 -3.02 14.81
N TYR A 59 1.84 -3.79 15.81
CA TYR A 59 2.30 -5.16 15.63
C TYR A 59 1.17 -6.15 15.96
N LEU A 60 1.07 -7.22 15.17
CA LEU A 60 0.11 -8.31 15.37
C LEU A 60 0.76 -9.41 16.23
N GLU A 61 1.12 -9.07 17.46
CA GLU A 61 1.90 -9.95 18.35
C GLU A 61 1.03 -10.97 19.10
N ILE A 62 -0.27 -10.70 19.26
CA ILE A 62 -1.18 -11.58 19.98
C ILE A 62 -1.57 -12.75 19.06
N PRO A 63 -1.12 -13.99 19.33
CA PRO A 63 -1.32 -15.10 18.37
C PRO A 63 -2.79 -15.45 18.13
N LEU A 64 -3.64 -15.17 19.11
CA LEU A 64 -5.08 -15.46 19.09
C LEU A 64 -5.92 -14.34 18.48
N ASP A 65 -5.31 -13.21 18.08
CA ASP A 65 -6.06 -12.12 17.46
C ASP A 65 -6.75 -12.63 16.18
N PRO A 66 -8.06 -12.35 16.02
CA PRO A 66 -8.81 -12.86 14.89
C PRO A 66 -8.36 -12.19 13.60
N LEU A 67 -8.18 -12.98 12.55
CA LEU A 67 -7.82 -12.46 11.22
C LEU A 67 -8.94 -11.63 10.61
N SER A 68 -10.17 -11.76 11.09
CA SER A 68 -11.29 -10.90 10.69
C SER A 68 -11.09 -9.43 11.05
N SER A 69 -10.17 -9.13 11.98
CA SER A 69 -9.77 -7.75 12.30
C SER A 69 -8.90 -7.12 11.21
N ILE A 70 -8.26 -7.94 10.36
CA ILE A 70 -7.45 -7.50 9.24
C ILE A 70 -8.36 -7.35 8.02
N LYS A 71 -8.38 -6.15 7.45
CA LYS A 71 -9.17 -5.87 6.24
C LYS A 71 -8.43 -6.29 4.98
N ASP A 72 -9.22 -6.47 3.91
CA ASP A 72 -8.68 -6.94 2.63
C ASP A 72 -7.78 -5.88 1.95
N ASP A 73 -8.05 -4.59 2.21
CA ASP A 73 -7.33 -3.42 1.69
C ASP A 73 -6.20 -2.90 2.60
N GLU A 74 -5.95 -3.56 3.75
CA GLU A 74 -4.84 -3.20 4.63
C GLU A 74 -3.50 -3.70 4.07
N TYR A 75 -2.42 -3.02 4.48
CA TYR A 75 -1.06 -3.36 4.12
C TYR A 75 -0.35 -3.98 5.32
N ILE A 76 -0.11 -5.29 5.22
CA ILE A 76 0.65 -6.03 6.23
C ILE A 76 2.01 -6.36 5.68
N VAL A 77 3.00 -6.20 6.54
CA VAL A 77 4.38 -6.60 6.33
C VAL A 77 4.79 -7.62 7.38
N ALA A 78 5.64 -8.56 7.00
CA ALA A 78 6.24 -9.52 7.92
C ALA A 78 7.75 -9.28 8.00
N TYR A 79 8.28 -9.10 9.20
CA TYR A 79 9.73 -9.02 9.41
C TYR A 79 10.25 -10.38 9.88
N ARG A 80 11.17 -10.96 9.11
CA ARG A 80 11.93 -12.15 9.49
C ARG A 80 13.03 -11.75 10.45
N ILE A 81 12.96 -12.26 11.67
CA ILE A 81 13.82 -11.85 12.80
C ILE A 81 14.20 -13.04 13.68
N PRO A 82 15.20 -12.92 14.57
CA PRO A 82 15.58 -13.99 15.50
C PRO A 82 14.48 -14.30 16.53
N LYS A 83 14.31 -15.58 16.91
CA LYS A 83 13.39 -15.98 18.00
C LYS A 83 13.82 -15.47 19.37
N LYS A 84 15.12 -15.42 19.63
CA LYS A 84 15.70 -14.99 20.92
C LYS A 84 15.75 -13.46 21.01
N ARG A 85 14.59 -12.79 20.98
CA ARG A 85 14.48 -11.32 20.90
C ARG A 85 14.10 -10.62 22.20
N ALA A 86 13.73 -11.37 23.24
CA ALA A 86 13.19 -10.79 24.48
C ALA A 86 14.18 -9.85 25.20
N GLU A 87 15.47 -10.06 24.99
CA GLU A 87 16.58 -9.29 25.57
C GLU A 87 17.22 -8.32 24.56
N LEU A 88 16.74 -8.30 23.32
CA LEU A 88 17.29 -7.46 22.26
C LEU A 88 16.53 -6.13 22.16
N THR A 89 17.25 -5.09 21.75
CA THR A 89 16.68 -3.80 21.40
C THR A 89 16.08 -3.86 20.00
N ARG A 90 14.79 -3.50 19.87
CA ARG A 90 14.15 -3.38 18.56
C ARG A 90 14.58 -2.06 17.90
N LEU A 91 15.01 -2.12 16.65
CA LEU A 91 15.34 -0.96 15.83
C LEU A 91 14.29 -0.80 14.73
N GLU A 92 13.57 0.31 14.73
CA GLU A 92 12.61 0.69 13.68
C GLU A 92 13.20 1.82 12.82
N ILE A 93 13.30 1.58 11.50
CA ILE A 93 13.96 2.48 10.55
C ILE A 93 12.88 3.04 9.61
N CYS A 94 12.65 4.35 9.69
CA CYS A 94 11.73 5.07 8.81
C CYS A 94 12.51 5.82 7.73
N HIS A 95 11.91 6.00 6.56
CA HIS A 95 12.56 6.62 5.40
C HIS A 95 11.91 7.97 5.11
N ARG A 96 12.73 9.03 5.07
CA ARG A 96 12.28 10.40 4.84
C ARG A 96 12.99 11.00 3.63
N TYR A 97 12.29 11.81 2.86
CA TYR A 97 12.83 12.53 1.71
C TYR A 97 12.42 14.00 1.76
N LEU A 98 13.21 14.87 1.13
CA LEU A 98 12.95 16.30 1.04
C LEU A 98 12.05 16.62 -0.17
N ASP A 99 10.80 17.00 0.07
CA ASP A 99 9.89 17.35 -1.03
C ASP A 99 10.18 18.76 -1.56
N ASN A 100 10.82 18.85 -2.74
CA ASN A 100 11.14 20.11 -3.41
C ASN A 100 10.00 20.66 -4.29
N SER A 101 8.77 20.10 -4.21
CA SER A 101 7.67 20.42 -5.14
C SER A 101 6.90 21.71 -4.87
N MET A 102 7.42 22.67 -4.09
CA MET A 102 6.75 23.95 -3.84
C MET A 102 7.48 25.14 -4.48
N SER A 103 6.76 25.84 -5.35
CA SER A 103 7.15 27.09 -5.99
C SER A 103 7.13 28.28 -5.01
N ASP A 104 8.30 28.87 -4.81
CA ASP A 104 8.65 30.29 -4.56
C ASP A 104 7.93 31.17 -3.52
N ASN A 105 6.97 30.70 -2.71
CA ASN A 105 6.45 31.52 -1.61
C ASN A 105 6.23 30.71 -0.31
N MET A 106 7.03 31.07 0.70
CA MET A 106 7.20 30.46 2.04
C MET A 106 8.14 29.24 2.12
N LYS A 107 9.34 29.49 2.66
CA LYS A 107 10.36 28.48 3.01
C LYS A 107 9.93 27.67 4.23
N ASP A 108 9.15 26.63 4.03
CA ASP A 108 9.21 25.46 4.91
C ASP A 108 9.32 24.22 4.01
N CYS A 109 10.54 23.68 3.88
CA CYS A 109 10.76 22.45 3.14
C CYS A 109 10.13 21.30 3.93
N GLU A 110 8.97 20.82 3.50
CA GLU A 110 8.25 19.74 4.17
C GLU A 110 8.98 18.41 3.91
N ARG A 111 9.55 17.82 4.96
CA ARG A 111 10.17 16.49 4.88
C ARG A 111 9.08 15.42 5.04
N LYS A 112 8.94 14.52 4.07
CA LYS A 112 7.87 13.50 4.04
C LYS A 112 8.43 12.09 4.17
N LEU A 113 7.69 11.22 4.87
CA LEU A 113 7.98 9.79 4.89
C LEU A 113 7.44 9.14 3.60
N PHE A 114 8.13 8.14 3.04
CA PHE A 114 7.77 7.65 1.70
C PHE A 114 8.04 6.17 1.39
N LEU A 115 8.66 5.38 2.29
CA LEU A 115 8.91 3.94 2.07
C LEU A 115 8.42 3.11 3.25
N THR A 116 8.22 1.81 3.01
CA THR A 116 7.93 0.82 4.05
C THR A 116 9.04 0.82 5.10
N PRO A 117 8.72 0.99 6.41
CA PRO A 117 9.71 0.92 7.47
C PRO A 117 10.42 -0.43 7.53
N LEU A 118 11.70 -0.42 7.90
CA LEU A 118 12.47 -1.63 8.17
C LEU A 118 12.54 -1.88 9.68
N VAL A 119 12.63 -3.14 10.08
CA VAL A 119 12.78 -3.53 11.49
C VAL A 119 13.92 -4.51 11.65
N SER A 120 14.79 -4.24 12.62
CA SER A 120 15.90 -5.10 13.04
C SER A 120 15.95 -5.25 14.56
N TYR A 121 16.83 -6.11 15.04
CA TYR A 121 17.10 -6.31 16.46
C TYR A 121 18.60 -6.26 16.73
N LEU A 122 18.97 -5.63 17.85
CA LEU A 122 20.34 -5.38 18.25
C LEU A 122 20.58 -5.83 19.69
N GLU A 123 21.78 -6.35 19.94
CA GLU A 123 22.30 -6.57 21.29
C GLU A 123 22.70 -5.19 21.84
N ASP A 124 21.97 -4.71 22.86
CA ASP A 124 22.12 -3.42 23.57
C ASP A 124 23.06 -2.40 22.89
N PRO A 125 22.56 -1.59 21.91
CA PRO A 125 23.42 -0.68 21.15
C PRO A 125 23.99 0.39 22.09
N GLN A 126 25.32 0.49 22.13
CA GLN A 126 26.03 1.41 23.02
C GLN A 126 26.30 2.76 22.34
N THR A 127 26.50 2.73 21.02
CA THR A 127 26.97 3.85 20.23
C THR A 127 26.16 4.06 18.96
N GLY A 128 26.26 5.26 18.38
CA GLY A 128 25.68 5.55 17.07
C GLY A 128 26.24 4.65 15.97
N ALA A 129 27.50 4.19 16.09
CA ALA A 129 28.13 3.25 15.17
C ALA A 129 27.41 1.89 15.12
N ASP A 130 26.85 1.42 16.25
CA ASP A 130 26.10 0.17 16.29
C ASP A 130 24.80 0.27 15.47
N ILE A 131 24.13 1.42 15.54
CA ILE A 131 22.94 1.73 14.75
C ILE A 131 23.32 1.86 13.27
N ASP A 132 24.40 2.56 12.97
CA ASP A 132 24.94 2.72 11.62
C ASP A 132 25.19 1.34 10.99
N LEU A 133 25.97 0.48 11.65
CA LEU A 133 26.25 -0.86 11.15
C LEU A 133 24.98 -1.69 10.91
N ALA A 134 24.01 -1.61 11.81
CA ALA A 134 22.72 -2.29 11.67
C ALA A 134 21.93 -1.82 10.45
N VAL A 135 21.86 -0.50 10.24
CA VAL A 135 21.20 0.11 9.09
C VAL A 135 21.94 -0.23 7.79
N SER A 136 23.27 -0.25 7.81
CA SER A 136 24.08 -0.63 6.65
C SER A 136 23.79 -2.05 6.23
N ARG A 137 23.78 -2.96 7.20
CA ARG A 137 23.50 -4.39 7.00
C ARG A 137 22.12 -4.61 6.38
N ILE A 138 21.07 -4.00 6.93
CA ILE A 138 19.70 -4.22 6.44
C ILE A 138 19.45 -3.61 5.05
N LEU A 139 20.16 -2.52 4.71
CA LEU A 139 20.06 -1.89 3.39
C LEU A 139 20.97 -2.53 2.34
N SER A 140 21.94 -3.34 2.75
CA SER A 140 22.93 -3.94 1.84
C SER A 140 22.32 -4.69 0.64
N PRO A 141 21.20 -5.44 0.76
CA PRO A 141 20.59 -6.12 -0.39
C PRO A 141 19.98 -5.15 -1.40
N LEU A 142 19.59 -3.94 -0.97
CA LEU A 142 18.95 -2.94 -1.81
C LEU A 142 19.94 -2.14 -2.67
N ARG A 143 21.25 -2.35 -2.50
CA ARG A 143 22.29 -1.62 -3.26
C ARG A 143 22.28 -2.02 -4.73
N ARG A 144 22.30 -1.04 -5.63
CA ARG A 144 22.38 -1.29 -7.08
C ARG A 144 23.77 -1.81 -7.47
N LYS A 145 23.82 -2.88 -8.24
CA LYS A 145 25.08 -3.46 -8.76
C LYS A 145 25.82 -2.58 -9.78
N THR A 146 25.16 -1.56 -10.34
CA THR A 146 25.71 -0.75 -11.45
C THR A 146 26.67 0.37 -11.03
N TYR A 147 26.73 0.73 -9.74
CA TYR A 147 27.66 1.76 -9.25
C TYR A 147 29.09 1.24 -8.99
N PHE A 148 29.32 -0.07 -9.16
CA PHE A 148 30.62 -0.70 -8.91
C PHE A 148 31.61 -0.62 -10.09
N SER A 149 31.29 0.07 -11.19
CA SER A 149 32.17 0.14 -12.37
C SER A 149 32.96 1.46 -12.55
N SER A 150 32.74 2.49 -11.72
CA SER A 150 33.33 3.83 -11.94
C SER A 150 34.53 4.20 -11.05
N THR A 151 35.15 3.26 -10.34
CA THR A 151 36.39 3.55 -9.59
C THR A 151 37.52 2.62 -10.01
N LYS A 152 38.01 2.80 -11.25
CA LYS A 152 39.41 2.51 -11.55
C LYS A 152 40.25 3.70 -11.11
N VAL A 153 40.91 3.51 -9.97
CA VAL A 153 41.96 4.36 -9.41
C VAL A 153 43.04 4.60 -10.47
N HIS A 154 43.24 5.86 -10.84
CA HIS A 154 44.45 6.31 -11.51
C HIS A 154 45.55 6.51 -10.48
N ILE A 155 46.53 5.61 -10.43
CA ILE A 155 47.87 5.90 -9.90
C ILE A 155 48.91 5.21 -10.78
N GLY A 156 49.84 6.00 -11.35
CA GLY A 156 51.11 5.52 -11.92
C GLY A 156 51.49 6.09 -13.29
N LYS A 157 52.13 7.28 -13.32
CA LYS A 157 53.20 7.62 -14.29
C LYS A 157 54.44 6.78 -13.90
N GLU A 158 55.31 6.27 -14.78
CA GLU A 158 56.13 6.97 -15.77
C GLU A 158 56.71 6.03 -16.87
N ASN A 159 56.83 6.59 -18.08
CA ASN A 159 57.89 6.51 -19.10
C ASN A 159 58.38 5.19 -19.74
N GLY A 160 58.32 5.13 -21.09
CA GLY A 160 59.15 4.22 -21.91
C GLY A 160 58.72 3.94 -23.36
N CYS A 161 58.95 4.92 -24.27
CA CYS A 161 59.21 4.87 -25.73
C CYS A 161 58.94 3.59 -26.63
N VAL A 162 58.06 3.78 -27.62
CA VAL A 162 58.18 3.54 -29.11
C VAL A 162 58.14 2.14 -29.77
N SER A 163 57.11 1.96 -30.63
CA SER A 163 56.95 1.21 -31.93
C SER A 163 57.14 -0.32 -31.94
N GLU A 164 56.50 -1.16 -32.75
CA GLU A 164 55.62 -1.07 -33.93
C GLU A 164 55.06 -2.50 -34.22
N THR A 165 54.04 -2.59 -35.09
CA THR A 165 53.59 -3.74 -35.91
C THR A 165 52.81 -4.95 -35.31
N ILE A 166 51.55 -5.06 -35.79
CA ILE A 166 50.93 -6.19 -36.54
C ILE A 166 51.24 -7.63 -36.06
N ASP A 167 50.25 -8.41 -35.62
CA ASP A 167 49.56 -9.40 -36.49
C ASP A 167 48.45 -10.23 -35.80
N LYS A 168 47.67 -10.87 -36.67
CA LYS A 168 46.45 -11.65 -36.56
C LYS A 168 46.51 -13.01 -35.82
N SER A 169 45.38 -13.32 -35.17
CA SER A 169 44.53 -14.54 -35.37
C SER A 169 44.83 -15.91 -34.72
N THR A 170 43.71 -16.49 -34.27
CA THR A 170 43.23 -17.91 -34.35
C THR A 170 43.66 -18.96 -33.32
N ASN A 171 42.63 -19.76 -32.97
CA ASN A 171 42.63 -21.18 -32.57
C ASN A 171 43.16 -21.52 -31.16
N SER A 172 42.77 -22.61 -30.51
CA SER A 172 41.67 -23.60 -30.58
C SER A 172 42.00 -24.61 -29.48
N CYS A 173 40.99 -25.18 -28.84
CA CYS A 173 41.03 -26.23 -27.81
C CYS A 173 42.09 -27.34 -27.99
N SER A 174 42.61 -27.87 -26.88
CA SER A 174 42.50 -29.31 -26.53
C SER A 174 43.04 -29.62 -25.12
N ASP A 175 42.47 -30.69 -24.57
CA ASP A 175 42.47 -31.20 -23.21
C ASP A 175 43.83 -31.60 -22.60
N LEU A 176 43.89 -31.68 -21.25
CA LEU A 176 44.33 -32.89 -20.52
C LEU A 176 44.06 -32.78 -19.00
N SER A 177 43.38 -33.82 -18.52
CA SER A 177 42.99 -34.29 -17.18
C SER A 177 43.90 -34.10 -15.96
N GLY A 178 43.30 -33.88 -14.77
CA GLY A 178 43.83 -34.31 -13.46
C GLY A 178 43.26 -33.53 -12.25
N PRO A 179 42.83 -34.18 -11.14
CA PRO A 179 41.79 -33.67 -10.24
C PRO A 179 42.33 -32.80 -9.08
N GLY A 180 41.58 -31.76 -8.70
CA GLY A 180 41.87 -30.95 -7.52
C GLY A 180 40.61 -30.30 -6.97
N ASN A 181 40.19 -30.75 -5.79
CA ASN A 181 39.13 -30.14 -4.99
C ASN A 181 39.42 -28.64 -4.79
N GLN A 182 38.55 -27.75 -5.30
CA GLN A 182 38.34 -26.43 -4.72
C GLN A 182 36.86 -26.08 -4.77
N SER A 183 36.29 -26.06 -3.58
CA SER A 183 35.01 -25.45 -3.25
C SER A 183 34.98 -24.01 -3.75
N THR A 184 33.92 -23.68 -4.49
CA THR A 184 33.52 -22.33 -4.87
C THR A 184 33.49 -21.40 -3.66
N ASP A 185 34.43 -20.45 -3.64
CA ASP A 185 34.42 -19.24 -2.82
C ASP A 185 33.23 -18.37 -3.23
N ASN A 186 32.10 -18.54 -2.54
CA ASN A 186 30.99 -17.59 -2.54
C ASN A 186 30.90 -16.78 -1.23
N ASN A 187 31.82 -16.99 -0.28
CA ASN A 187 31.77 -16.35 1.04
C ASN A 187 32.62 -15.07 1.12
N THR A 188 33.64 -14.92 0.29
CA THR A 188 34.58 -13.78 0.37
C THR A 188 33.97 -12.47 -0.16
N GLU A 189 33.01 -12.54 -1.08
CA GLU A 189 32.32 -11.33 -1.61
C GLU A 189 31.27 -10.77 -0.65
N LEU A 190 30.68 -11.60 0.23
CA LEU A 190 29.67 -11.17 1.21
C LEU A 190 30.30 -10.41 2.38
N GLU A 191 31.53 -10.76 2.78
CA GLU A 191 32.22 -10.09 3.89
C GLU A 191 32.77 -8.70 3.50
N GLU A 192 33.28 -8.53 2.26
CA GLU A 192 33.76 -7.22 1.76
C GLU A 192 32.63 -6.20 1.53
N MET A 193 31.37 -6.65 1.37
CA MET A 193 30.22 -5.76 1.14
C MET A 193 29.71 -5.06 2.41
N SER A 194 30.02 -5.59 3.60
CA SER A 194 29.55 -5.08 4.90
C SER A 194 30.33 -3.88 5.45
N ASN A 195 31.52 -3.61 4.88
CA ASN A 195 32.51 -2.71 5.48
C ASN A 195 32.58 -1.31 4.84
N ARG A 196 31.59 -0.93 4.01
CA ARG A 196 31.51 0.42 3.43
C ARG A 196 30.61 1.31 4.29
N GLU A 197 31.11 2.51 4.54
CA GLU A 197 30.44 3.57 5.29
C GLU A 197 29.06 3.89 4.70
N LEU A 198 28.04 4.02 5.56
CA LEU A 198 26.71 4.47 5.16
C LEU A 198 26.78 5.91 4.64
N SER A 199 26.20 6.15 3.46
CA SER A 199 26.08 7.51 2.92
C SER A 199 24.93 8.29 3.55
N PHE A 200 24.01 7.60 4.22
CA PHE A 200 22.82 8.22 4.79
C PHE A 200 23.08 9.03 6.05
N GLN A 201 22.39 10.17 6.17
CA GLN A 201 22.27 10.87 7.44
C GLN A 201 21.18 10.23 8.32
N LEU A 202 21.58 9.77 9.51
CA LEU A 202 20.70 9.15 10.49
C LEU A 202 20.25 10.12 11.58
N TYR A 203 19.00 9.96 12.03
CA TYR A 203 18.43 10.69 13.16
C TYR A 203 17.71 9.74 14.12
N ILE A 204 17.91 9.91 15.43
CA ILE A 204 17.02 9.31 16.43
C ILE A 204 15.79 10.19 16.58
N THR A 205 14.62 9.55 16.73
CA THR A 205 13.35 10.25 16.94
C THR A 205 12.57 9.73 18.13
N ASP A 206 11.68 10.58 18.65
CA ASP A 206 10.59 10.17 19.53
C ASP A 206 9.49 9.40 18.77
N ASP A 207 8.51 8.88 19.50
CA ASP A 207 7.40 8.08 18.95
C ASP A 207 6.59 8.79 17.86
N ARG A 208 6.56 10.13 17.86
CA ARG A 208 5.77 10.93 16.93
C ARG A 208 6.54 11.36 15.69
N GLY A 209 7.87 11.22 15.66
CA GLY A 209 8.67 11.68 14.53
C GLY A 209 8.98 13.19 14.56
N LEU A 210 8.63 13.88 15.65
CA LEU A 210 8.63 15.35 15.71
C LEU A 210 9.97 15.89 16.19
N ASN A 211 10.64 15.16 17.07
CA ASN A 211 11.94 15.54 17.62
C ASN A 211 13.03 14.65 17.04
N CYS A 212 13.74 15.14 16.02
CA CYS A 212 14.83 14.43 15.37
C CYS A 212 16.18 14.95 15.86
N ARG A 213 17.04 14.08 16.39
CA ARG A 213 18.44 14.41 16.72
C ARG A 213 19.38 13.61 15.82
N PRO A 214 20.40 14.23 15.20
CA PRO A 214 21.33 13.50 14.35
C PRO A 214 22.11 12.48 15.17
N ILE A 215 22.34 11.30 14.59
CA ILE A 215 23.21 10.27 15.19
C ILE A 215 24.64 10.57 14.74
N VAL A 216 25.53 10.75 15.71
CA VAL A 216 26.98 10.76 15.48
C VAL A 216 27.53 9.41 15.92
N LYS A 217 28.51 8.84 15.21
CA LYS A 217 29.02 7.49 15.48
C LYS A 217 29.45 7.28 16.94
N ASP A 218 30.15 8.26 17.51
CA ASP A 218 30.62 8.22 18.90
C ASP A 218 29.55 8.62 19.94
N SER A 219 28.33 8.94 19.51
CA SER A 219 27.27 9.33 20.44
C SER A 219 26.74 8.13 21.22
N LEU A 220 26.63 8.27 22.53
CA LEU A 220 26.08 7.23 23.40
C LEU A 220 24.58 7.06 23.16
N ILE A 221 24.16 5.82 22.96
CA ILE A 221 22.76 5.43 22.84
C ILE A 221 22.28 4.99 24.21
N LYS A 222 21.13 5.53 24.63
CA LYS A 222 20.53 5.12 25.91
C LYS A 222 19.89 3.74 25.72
N PRO A 223 20.13 2.77 26.62
CA PRO A 223 19.45 1.49 26.58
C PRO A 223 17.93 1.68 26.55
N ALA A 224 17.28 1.08 25.57
CA ALA A 224 15.84 1.16 25.37
C ALA A 224 15.35 -0.12 24.70
N LYS A 225 14.13 -0.57 25.02
CA LYS A 225 13.53 -1.72 24.33
C LYS A 225 13.25 -1.45 22.84
N LEU A 226 13.07 -0.18 22.49
CA LEU A 226 12.76 0.27 21.14
C LEU A 226 13.55 1.55 20.84
N VAL A 227 14.27 1.54 19.72
CA VAL A 227 14.93 2.70 19.14
C VAL A 227 14.32 2.97 17.77
N LYS A 228 13.86 4.20 17.55
CA LYS A 228 13.33 4.65 16.26
C LYS A 228 14.32 5.58 15.59
N VAL A 229 14.64 5.29 14.34
CA VAL A 229 15.56 6.09 13.53
C VAL A 229 14.92 6.51 12.22
N ILE A 230 15.29 7.70 11.77
CA ILE A 230 14.90 8.25 10.47
C ILE A 230 16.14 8.31 9.59
N LEU A 231 15.98 7.77 8.39
CA LEU A 231 16.96 7.74 7.32
C LEU A 231 16.59 8.82 6.29
N ASP A 232 17.41 9.86 6.15
CA ASP A 232 17.18 10.91 5.16
C ASP A 232 17.76 10.53 3.81
N TRP A 233 16.89 10.43 2.80
CA TRP A 233 17.25 10.13 1.42
C TRP A 233 17.55 11.43 0.67
N THR A 234 18.66 11.44 -0.06
CA THR A 234 18.95 12.45 -1.09
C THR A 234 18.91 11.83 -2.48
N ASP A 235 19.10 12.66 -3.50
CA ASP A 235 19.23 12.19 -4.89
C ASP A 235 20.41 11.21 -5.07
N GLU A 236 21.46 11.34 -4.25
CA GLU A 236 22.61 10.43 -4.26
C GLU A 236 22.20 9.02 -3.81
N GLU A 237 21.50 8.88 -2.68
CA GLU A 237 21.03 7.58 -2.21
C GLU A 237 19.98 6.95 -3.12
N HIS A 238 19.16 7.76 -3.80
CA HIS A 238 18.26 7.27 -4.84
C HIS A 238 19.01 6.64 -6.03
N GLY A 239 20.21 7.12 -6.33
CA GLY A 239 21.13 6.50 -7.28
C GLY A 239 21.74 5.20 -6.76
N LEU A 240 22.12 5.15 -5.49
CA LEU A 240 22.84 4.00 -4.90
C LEU A 240 21.94 2.82 -4.53
N TYR A 241 20.69 3.07 -4.14
CA TYR A 241 19.76 2.06 -3.63
C TYR A 241 18.50 1.93 -4.50
N ASP A 242 18.00 0.71 -4.64
CA ASP A 242 16.73 0.45 -5.30
C ASP A 242 15.57 0.52 -4.31
N ALA A 243 15.04 1.73 -4.13
CA ALA A 243 13.90 1.97 -3.24
C ALA A 243 12.59 1.29 -3.69
N SER A 244 12.50 0.76 -4.93
CA SER A 244 11.27 0.16 -5.45
C SER A 244 10.82 -1.05 -4.63
N TYR A 245 11.75 -1.80 -4.03
CA TYR A 245 11.45 -2.92 -3.13
C TYR A 245 10.69 -2.52 -1.85
N LEU A 246 10.64 -1.23 -1.50
CA LEU A 246 10.00 -0.72 -0.28
C LEU A 246 8.79 0.19 -0.56
N LYS A 247 8.47 0.50 -1.82
CA LYS A 247 7.40 1.47 -2.17
C LYS A 247 5.99 0.86 -2.13
N ASP A 248 5.81 -0.31 -2.74
CA ASP A 248 4.48 -0.86 -3.03
C ASP A 248 4.24 -2.16 -2.25
N LEU A 249 3.72 -2.06 -1.02
CA LEU A 249 3.23 -3.24 -0.31
C LEU A 249 1.97 -3.77 -1.01
N PRO A 250 1.82 -5.09 -1.16
CA PRO A 250 0.59 -5.68 -1.66
C PRO A 250 -0.54 -5.53 -0.63
N GLU A 251 -1.76 -5.29 -1.11
CA GLU A 251 -2.97 -5.45 -0.30
C GLU A 251 -3.06 -6.88 0.23
N VAL A 252 -3.48 -7.02 1.50
CA VAL A 252 -3.62 -8.31 2.18
C VAL A 252 -4.47 -9.28 1.37
N HIS A 253 -5.58 -8.85 0.78
CA HIS A 253 -6.36 -9.69 -0.13
C HIS A 253 -6.76 -8.92 -1.37
N LYS A 254 -5.95 -9.06 -2.43
CA LYS A 254 -6.44 -8.81 -3.79
C LYS A 254 -7.49 -9.86 -4.12
N THR A 255 -8.76 -9.47 -4.09
CA THR A 255 -9.80 -10.20 -4.82
C THR A 255 -9.30 -10.39 -6.24
N GLY A 256 -9.42 -11.61 -6.77
CA GLY A 256 -8.83 -12.06 -8.04
C GLY A 256 -9.41 -11.37 -9.29
N ILE A 257 -9.39 -10.06 -9.32
CA ILE A 257 -9.48 -9.23 -10.52
C ILE A 257 -8.08 -8.69 -10.70
N THR A 258 -7.33 -9.38 -11.54
CA THR A 258 -6.04 -8.95 -12.07
C THR A 258 -6.18 -7.57 -12.71
N ALA A 259 -5.99 -6.51 -11.93
CA ALA A 259 -5.71 -5.19 -12.46
C ALA A 259 -4.25 -5.16 -12.93
N LYS A 260 -3.98 -5.82 -14.06
CA LYS A 260 -3.20 -5.13 -15.10
C LYS A 260 -3.88 -3.76 -15.28
N LYS A 261 -3.13 -2.72 -15.61
CA LYS A 261 -3.65 -1.41 -16.08
C LYS A 261 -4.44 -1.56 -17.41
N THR A 262 -5.38 -2.48 -17.47
CA THR A 262 -6.38 -2.71 -18.50
C THR A 262 -7.68 -2.20 -17.92
N ARG A 263 -8.17 -1.08 -18.49
CA ARG A 263 -9.48 -0.44 -18.32
C ARG A 263 -10.31 -0.98 -17.14
N GLN A 264 -10.47 -0.16 -16.09
CA GLN A 264 -11.45 -0.38 -15.01
C GLN A 264 -12.72 -1.05 -15.57
N GLU A 265 -13.02 -2.27 -15.17
CA GLU A 265 -14.30 -2.90 -15.50
C GLU A 265 -15.40 -2.04 -14.88
N ALA A 266 -16.21 -1.42 -15.73
CA ALA A 266 -17.27 -0.51 -15.30
C ALA A 266 -18.35 -1.28 -14.53
N VAL A 267 -18.55 -0.97 -13.26
CA VAL A 267 -19.66 -1.51 -12.46
C VAL A 267 -20.94 -0.78 -12.84
N SER A 268 -22.06 -1.47 -13.02
CA SER A 268 -23.33 -0.80 -13.35
C SER A 268 -24.10 -0.35 -12.10
N LEU A 269 -24.90 0.72 -12.21
CA LEU A 269 -25.83 1.13 -11.16
C LEU A 269 -26.79 0.00 -10.75
N PHE A 270 -27.20 -0.83 -11.72
CA PHE A 270 -28.03 -2.00 -11.46
C PHE A 270 -27.30 -3.04 -10.60
N SER A 271 -26.01 -3.27 -10.84
CA SER A 271 -25.19 -4.16 -10.00
C SER A 271 -25.07 -3.64 -8.57
N CYS A 272 -24.93 -2.32 -8.39
CA CYS A 272 -24.97 -1.70 -7.06
C CYS A 272 -26.33 -1.89 -6.38
N LEU A 273 -27.43 -1.78 -7.13
CA LEU A 273 -28.77 -1.96 -6.62
C LEU A 273 -29.06 -3.43 -6.25
N ASP A 274 -28.62 -4.37 -7.08
CA ASP A 274 -28.71 -5.80 -6.81
C ASP A 274 -27.94 -6.15 -5.52
N ALA A 275 -26.74 -5.58 -5.34
CA ALA A 275 -25.96 -5.75 -4.12
C ALA A 275 -26.66 -5.15 -2.88
N PHE A 276 -27.28 -3.97 -3.02
CA PHE A 276 -28.01 -3.30 -1.93
C PHE A 276 -29.25 -4.10 -1.47
N LEU A 277 -29.89 -4.84 -2.38
CA LEU A 277 -31.09 -5.64 -2.10
C LEU A 277 -30.78 -7.11 -1.78
N LYS A 278 -29.51 -7.50 -1.82
CA LYS A 278 -29.07 -8.86 -1.50
C LYS A 278 -29.27 -9.13 -0.01
N GLU A 279 -29.68 -10.35 0.29
CA GLU A 279 -29.77 -10.84 1.67
C GLU A 279 -28.36 -10.99 2.27
N GLU A 280 -28.17 -10.46 3.48
CA GLU A 280 -26.90 -10.45 4.19
C GLU A 280 -27.06 -10.81 5.68
N PRO A 281 -26.13 -11.56 6.29
CA PRO A 281 -26.14 -11.80 7.73
C PRO A 281 -25.76 -10.51 8.47
N LEU A 282 -26.42 -10.25 9.60
CA LEU A 282 -25.99 -9.17 10.50
C LEU A 282 -24.61 -9.48 11.10
N GLY A 283 -23.83 -8.42 11.34
CA GLY A 283 -22.54 -8.52 12.01
C GLY A 283 -22.69 -8.90 13.49
N LEU A 284 -21.59 -9.31 14.11
CA LEU A 284 -21.56 -9.64 15.54
C LEU A 284 -21.88 -8.42 16.43
N ASP A 285 -21.49 -7.22 15.99
CA ASP A 285 -21.76 -5.98 16.72
C ASP A 285 -23.20 -5.44 16.51
N ASP A 286 -23.91 -5.93 15.50
CA ASP A 286 -25.26 -5.48 15.10
C ASP A 286 -26.30 -6.62 15.15
N MET A 287 -26.11 -7.58 16.07
CA MET A 287 -27.01 -8.74 16.20
C MET A 287 -28.45 -8.32 16.49
N TRP A 288 -29.41 -9.04 15.92
CA TRP A 288 -30.84 -8.76 16.12
C TRP A 288 -31.34 -9.38 17.42
N TYR A 289 -32.03 -8.59 18.24
CA TYR A 289 -32.72 -9.10 19.42
C TYR A 289 -33.98 -9.88 19.01
N CYS A 290 -33.95 -11.20 19.15
CA CYS A 290 -35.07 -12.04 18.77
C CYS A 290 -36.16 -12.01 19.87
N PRO A 291 -37.38 -11.52 19.58
CA PRO A 291 -38.45 -11.42 20.59
C PRO A 291 -38.99 -12.79 21.03
N ARG A 292 -38.72 -13.86 20.27
CA ARG A 292 -39.07 -15.25 20.61
C ARG A 292 -38.04 -15.91 21.50
N CYS A 293 -36.75 -15.80 21.15
CA CYS A 293 -35.65 -16.41 21.93
C CYS A 293 -35.25 -15.56 23.15
N LYS A 294 -35.64 -14.28 23.18
CA LYS A 294 -35.28 -13.29 24.22
C LYS A 294 -33.78 -13.03 24.34
N GLU A 295 -33.04 -13.14 23.25
CA GLU A 295 -31.59 -12.93 23.19
C GLU A 295 -31.15 -12.37 21.83
N HIS A 296 -29.91 -11.87 21.76
CA HIS A 296 -29.29 -11.41 20.52
C HIS A 296 -28.88 -12.61 19.66
N ARG A 297 -29.35 -12.63 18.41
CA ARG A 297 -29.05 -13.67 17.42
C ARG A 297 -28.52 -13.04 16.14
N GLN A 298 -27.58 -13.74 15.52
CA GLN A 298 -27.12 -13.40 14.19
C GLN A 298 -28.20 -13.75 13.16
N ALA A 299 -29.10 -12.80 12.91
CA ALA A 299 -30.18 -12.95 11.93
C ALA A 299 -29.71 -12.54 10.53
N THR A 300 -30.42 -13.00 9.51
CA THR A 300 -30.25 -12.52 8.15
C THR A 300 -31.20 -11.34 7.88
N LYS A 301 -30.68 -10.31 7.22
CA LYS A 301 -31.41 -9.10 6.85
C LYS A 301 -31.49 -9.00 5.33
N LYS A 302 -32.67 -8.63 4.83
CA LYS A 302 -32.91 -8.33 3.43
C LYS A 302 -33.71 -7.04 3.30
N LEU A 303 -33.36 -6.23 2.30
CA LEU A 303 -34.08 -5.02 1.93
C LEU A 303 -34.81 -5.26 0.60
N ASP A 304 -36.02 -4.73 0.49
CA ASP A 304 -36.82 -4.74 -0.73
C ASP A 304 -37.42 -3.35 -0.97
N LEU A 305 -37.59 -2.95 -2.23
CA LEU A 305 -38.24 -1.68 -2.57
C LEU A 305 -39.75 -1.88 -2.65
N TRP A 306 -40.50 -1.22 -1.77
CA TRP A 306 -41.97 -1.30 -1.77
C TRP A 306 -42.62 -0.23 -2.64
N ARG A 307 -42.15 1.01 -2.54
CA ARG A 307 -42.65 2.20 -3.26
C ARG A 307 -41.48 3.11 -3.60
N LEU A 308 -41.54 3.77 -4.76
CA LEU A 308 -40.53 4.75 -5.19
C LEU A 308 -41.10 6.19 -5.16
N PRO A 309 -40.27 7.21 -4.89
CA PRO A 309 -40.63 8.63 -4.93
C PRO A 309 -40.59 9.22 -6.35
N ASP A 310 -41.15 10.42 -6.56
CA ASP A 310 -41.07 11.11 -7.86
C ASP A 310 -39.67 11.68 -8.15
N ILE A 311 -38.94 12.05 -7.09
CA ILE A 311 -37.52 12.39 -7.13
C ILE A 311 -36.76 11.30 -6.39
N LEU A 312 -35.97 10.52 -7.12
CA LEU A 312 -35.19 9.42 -6.61
C LEU A 312 -33.73 9.83 -6.53
N VAL A 313 -33.15 9.70 -5.33
CA VAL A 313 -31.76 10.07 -5.07
C VAL A 313 -30.96 8.80 -4.83
N PHE A 314 -29.96 8.55 -5.68
CA PHE A 314 -28.99 7.47 -5.46
C PHE A 314 -27.73 8.05 -4.85
N HIS A 315 -27.39 7.57 -3.65
CA HIS A 315 -26.10 7.83 -3.03
C HIS A 315 -25.17 6.66 -3.30
N LEU A 316 -24.08 6.92 -4.03
CA LEU A 316 -23.01 5.94 -4.19
C LEU A 316 -22.15 5.99 -2.93
N LYS A 317 -22.20 4.92 -2.12
CA LYS A 317 -21.45 4.79 -0.86
C LYS A 317 -19.94 4.63 -1.12
N ARG A 318 -19.30 5.70 -1.60
CA ARG A 318 -17.87 5.73 -1.94
C ARG A 318 -17.00 5.85 -0.71
N PHE A 319 -17.46 6.56 0.31
CA PHE A 319 -16.67 6.75 1.52
C PHE A 319 -16.85 5.59 2.47
N SER A 320 -15.73 5.00 2.85
CA SER A 320 -15.65 4.02 3.92
C SER A 320 -14.97 4.67 5.11
N TYR A 321 -15.64 4.56 6.26
CA TYR A 321 -15.10 4.97 7.56
C TYR A 321 -14.74 3.71 8.33
N SER A 322 -13.47 3.59 8.70
CA SER A 322 -13.07 2.79 9.86
C SER A 322 -12.85 3.72 11.04
N ARG A 323 -12.63 3.17 12.24
CA ARG A 323 -12.32 3.99 13.43
C ARG A 323 -11.12 4.92 13.20
N TYR A 324 -10.25 4.63 12.22
CA TYR A 324 -9.01 5.38 11.98
C TYR A 324 -8.70 5.68 10.49
N LEU A 325 -9.36 5.02 9.53
CA LEU A 325 -9.17 5.20 8.09
C LEU A 325 -10.40 5.86 7.47
N LYS A 326 -10.14 6.82 6.58
CA LYS A 326 -11.14 7.40 5.70
C LYS A 326 -10.72 7.12 4.26
N ASN A 327 -11.38 6.18 3.60
CA ASN A 327 -11.09 5.82 2.21
C ASN A 327 -12.23 6.25 1.27
N LYS A 328 -11.93 6.55 0.01
CA LYS A 328 -12.91 6.82 -1.05
C LYS A 328 -12.72 5.83 -2.20
N LEU A 329 -13.80 5.15 -2.58
CA LEU A 329 -13.85 4.30 -3.76
C LEU A 329 -13.99 5.15 -5.04
N ASP A 330 -12.98 5.13 -5.90
CA ASP A 330 -12.97 5.81 -7.20
C ASP A 330 -13.43 4.91 -8.37
N THR A 331 -14.11 3.81 -8.07
CA THR A 331 -14.69 2.91 -9.08
C THR A 331 -15.64 3.67 -10.01
N PHE A 332 -15.44 3.54 -11.32
CA PHE A 332 -16.38 4.05 -12.30
C PHE A 332 -17.70 3.26 -12.23
N VAL A 333 -18.81 3.98 -11.97
CA VAL A 333 -20.15 3.41 -11.94
C VAL A 333 -20.88 3.89 -13.19
N ASN A 334 -21.26 2.96 -14.07
CA ASN A 334 -22.06 3.25 -15.25
C ASN A 334 -23.54 3.39 -14.84
N PHE A 335 -24.11 4.57 -15.07
CA PHE A 335 -25.51 4.88 -14.78
C PHE A 335 -26.20 5.44 -16.03
N PRO A 336 -27.48 5.07 -16.28
CA PRO A 336 -28.22 5.55 -17.45
C PRO A 336 -28.67 7.01 -17.25
N ILE A 337 -28.49 7.85 -18.27
CA ILE A 337 -29.01 9.24 -18.24
C ILE A 337 -30.54 9.21 -18.46
N TYR A 338 -30.99 8.39 -19.40
CA TYR A 338 -32.39 8.22 -19.77
C TYR A 338 -32.86 6.81 -19.47
N ASN A 339 -34.18 6.64 -19.31
CA ASN A 339 -34.83 5.32 -19.23
C ASN A 339 -34.29 4.41 -18.11
N LEU A 340 -34.02 4.94 -16.92
CA LEU A 340 -33.74 4.12 -15.74
C LEU A 340 -35.03 3.42 -15.31
N ASP A 341 -35.24 2.19 -15.77
CA ASP A 341 -36.41 1.37 -15.41
C ASP A 341 -36.14 0.55 -14.14
N LEU A 342 -36.89 0.86 -13.08
CA LEU A 342 -36.81 0.18 -11.79
C LEU A 342 -37.99 -0.77 -11.52
N SER A 343 -38.84 -1.01 -12.52
CA SER A 343 -40.06 -1.81 -12.36
C SER A 343 -39.80 -3.21 -11.79
N LYS A 344 -38.69 -3.84 -12.20
CA LYS A 344 -38.30 -5.18 -11.71
C LYS A 344 -37.93 -5.23 -10.21
N TYR A 345 -37.64 -4.08 -9.60
CA TYR A 345 -37.21 -3.99 -8.20
C TYR A 345 -38.34 -3.69 -7.22
N VAL A 346 -39.50 -3.26 -7.70
CA VAL A 346 -40.64 -2.85 -6.86
C VAL A 346 -41.52 -4.06 -6.54
N LYS A 347 -41.74 -4.34 -5.25
CA LYS A 347 -42.53 -5.50 -4.79
C LYS A 347 -44.05 -5.29 -4.72
N SER A 348 -44.51 -4.04 -4.63
CA SER A 348 -45.95 -3.76 -4.48
C SER A 348 -46.73 -4.16 -5.73
N LYS A 349 -47.88 -4.83 -5.57
CA LYS A 349 -48.78 -5.21 -6.66
C LYS A 349 -49.59 -4.03 -7.23
N ASP A 350 -49.68 -2.93 -6.50
CA ASP A 350 -50.30 -1.67 -6.99
C ASP A 350 -49.37 -0.90 -7.94
N ALA A 351 -48.15 -1.42 -8.18
CA ALA A 351 -47.12 -0.84 -9.04
C ALA A 351 -47.51 -0.77 -10.53
N SER A 352 -48.59 -1.42 -10.95
CA SER A 352 -49.07 -1.42 -12.35
C SER A 352 -49.66 -0.09 -12.82
N THR A 353 -49.91 0.87 -11.92
CA THR A 353 -50.54 2.15 -12.25
C THR A 353 -49.58 3.33 -12.43
N ARG A 354 -48.30 3.18 -12.06
CA ARG A 354 -47.31 4.27 -12.11
C ARG A 354 -46.04 3.82 -12.84
N SER A 355 -45.54 4.67 -13.74
CA SER A 355 -44.22 4.48 -14.35
C SER A 355 -43.12 4.47 -13.28
N HIS A 356 -42.23 3.48 -13.35
CA HIS A 356 -40.98 3.43 -12.56
C HIS A 356 -39.76 3.75 -13.42
N VAL A 357 -39.98 4.53 -14.49
CA VAL A 357 -38.93 5.01 -15.39
C VAL A 357 -38.49 6.40 -14.96
N TYR A 358 -37.18 6.62 -14.88
CA TYR A 358 -36.58 7.87 -14.45
C TYR A 358 -35.56 8.41 -15.45
N GLU A 359 -35.39 9.74 -15.42
CA GLU A 359 -34.35 10.48 -16.15
C GLU A 359 -33.45 11.22 -15.15
N LEU A 360 -32.13 11.17 -15.39
CA LEU A 360 -31.14 11.88 -14.60
C LEU A 360 -31.19 13.37 -14.93
N TYR A 361 -31.27 14.22 -13.91
CA TYR A 361 -31.28 15.68 -14.12
C TYR A 361 -30.19 16.41 -13.34
N ALA A 362 -29.56 15.77 -12.35
CA ALA A 362 -28.40 16.34 -11.66
C ALA A 362 -27.47 15.26 -11.10
N ILE A 363 -26.19 15.63 -10.93
CA ILE A 363 -25.14 14.83 -10.33
C ILE A 363 -24.35 15.73 -9.39
N SER A 364 -24.17 15.30 -8.14
CA SER A 364 -23.13 15.84 -7.28
C SER A 364 -21.87 15.01 -7.47
N ASN A 365 -20.77 15.66 -7.85
CA ASN A 365 -19.46 15.04 -8.05
C ASN A 365 -18.56 15.32 -6.85
N HIS A 366 -17.66 14.39 -6.55
CA HIS A 366 -16.61 14.57 -5.55
C HIS A 366 -15.24 14.21 -6.10
N TYR A 367 -14.29 15.12 -5.94
CA TYR A 367 -12.88 14.98 -6.28
C TYR A 367 -12.02 14.97 -5.01
N GLY A 368 -10.88 14.27 -5.04
CA GLY A 368 -10.04 14.12 -3.86
C GLY A 368 -10.57 13.12 -2.84
N GLY A 369 -9.98 13.13 -1.64
CA GLY A 369 -10.23 12.19 -0.54
C GLY A 369 -10.95 12.85 0.64
N LEU A 370 -11.05 12.16 1.77
CA LEU A 370 -11.75 12.69 2.95
C LEU A 370 -10.95 13.71 3.77
N GLY A 371 -9.63 13.80 3.58
CA GLY A 371 -8.78 14.81 4.21
C GLY A 371 -8.79 16.17 3.50
N GLY A 372 -9.29 16.20 2.27
CA GLY A 372 -9.35 17.37 1.41
C GLY A 372 -9.94 16.93 0.07
N GLY A 373 -11.03 17.58 -0.32
CA GLY A 373 -11.79 17.23 -1.51
C GLY A 373 -12.57 18.43 -2.03
N HIS A 374 -13.08 18.29 -3.24
CA HIS A 374 -13.82 19.34 -3.92
C HIS A 374 -15.12 18.78 -4.47
N TYR A 375 -16.22 19.51 -4.26
CA TYR A 375 -17.51 19.16 -4.81
C TYR A 375 -17.85 20.07 -5.98
N SER A 376 -18.41 19.48 -7.03
CA SER A 376 -19.01 20.21 -8.13
C SER A 376 -20.36 19.59 -8.48
N ALA A 377 -21.15 20.23 -9.33
CA ALA A 377 -22.40 19.65 -9.82
C ALA A 377 -22.46 19.64 -11.35
N TYR A 378 -23.05 18.59 -11.90
CA TYR A 378 -23.64 18.65 -13.24
C TYR A 378 -25.14 18.76 -13.08
N ALA A 379 -25.80 19.69 -13.76
CA ALA A 379 -27.25 19.78 -13.76
C ALA A 379 -27.78 20.13 -15.14
N LYS A 380 -28.92 19.53 -15.48
CA LYS A 380 -29.67 19.81 -16.70
C LYS A 380 -30.64 20.95 -16.42
N LEU A 381 -30.48 22.07 -17.11
CA LEU A 381 -31.43 23.18 -17.02
C LEU A 381 -32.70 22.84 -17.80
N ILE A 382 -33.85 23.03 -17.16
CA ILE A 382 -35.16 22.63 -17.71
C ILE A 382 -35.53 23.46 -18.94
N ASP A 383 -35.18 24.75 -18.94
CA ASP A 383 -35.60 25.68 -19.99
C ASP A 383 -34.83 25.47 -21.31
N ASP A 384 -33.57 25.03 -21.22
CA ASP A 384 -32.66 24.88 -22.37
C ASP A 384 -32.44 23.42 -22.79
N ASP A 385 -32.91 22.45 -22.01
CA ASP A 385 -32.65 21.01 -22.16
C ASP A 385 -31.15 20.66 -22.26
N ARG A 386 -30.28 21.48 -21.65
CA ARG A 386 -28.81 21.39 -21.73
C ARG A 386 -28.16 21.15 -20.37
N TRP A 387 -27.04 20.45 -20.39
CA TRP A 387 -26.22 20.19 -19.22
C TRP A 387 -25.19 21.29 -19.00
N TYR A 388 -25.01 21.65 -17.73
CA TYR A 388 -24.01 22.61 -17.28
C TYR A 388 -23.21 22.02 -16.12
N HIS A 389 -21.93 22.37 -16.06
CA HIS A 389 -21.03 22.14 -14.94
C HIS A 389 -21.02 23.37 -14.05
N PHE A 390 -21.39 23.19 -12.79
CA PHE A 390 -21.34 24.19 -11.75
C PHE A 390 -20.15 23.87 -10.85
N ASN A 391 -19.10 24.69 -10.96
CA ASN A 391 -17.88 24.60 -10.18
C ASN A 391 -17.67 25.91 -9.42
N ASP A 392 -18.26 25.99 -8.22
CA ASP A 392 -18.35 27.20 -7.41
C ASP A 392 -18.91 28.39 -8.19
N ALA A 393 -18.11 29.44 -8.40
CA ALA A 393 -18.50 30.63 -9.14
C ALA A 393 -18.46 30.45 -10.67
N HIS A 394 -17.94 29.32 -11.17
CA HIS A 394 -17.81 29.06 -12.60
C HIS A 394 -18.90 28.12 -13.09
N VAL A 395 -19.59 28.55 -14.16
CA VAL A 395 -20.61 27.74 -14.84
C VAL A 395 -20.22 27.60 -16.31
N SER A 396 -20.12 26.36 -16.79
CA SER A 396 -19.78 26.07 -18.19
C SER A 396 -20.73 25.03 -18.78
N PRO A 397 -21.07 25.11 -20.08
CA PRO A 397 -21.85 24.07 -20.75
C PRO A 397 -21.03 22.78 -20.84
N VAL A 398 -21.70 21.62 -20.75
CA VAL A 398 -21.07 20.29 -20.91
C VAL A 398 -21.97 19.35 -21.70
N THR A 399 -21.37 18.34 -22.32
CA THR A 399 -22.09 17.30 -23.05
C THR A 399 -22.42 16.10 -22.16
N GLU A 400 -23.40 15.29 -22.58
CA GLU A 400 -23.75 14.05 -21.88
C GLU A 400 -22.62 13.02 -21.80
N ALA A 401 -21.65 13.07 -22.71
CA ALA A 401 -20.49 12.19 -22.67
C ALA A 401 -19.56 12.55 -21.48
N GLU A 402 -19.53 13.83 -21.10
CA GLU A 402 -18.62 14.38 -20.09
C GLU A 402 -19.16 14.25 -18.66
N ILE A 403 -20.47 14.05 -18.50
CA ILE A 403 -21.07 13.91 -17.15
C ILE A 403 -20.89 12.51 -16.55
N ARG A 404 -20.55 11.51 -17.38
CA ARG A 404 -20.31 10.13 -16.94
C ARG A 404 -18.86 9.97 -16.50
N THR A 405 -18.60 10.19 -15.22
CA THR A 405 -17.24 10.10 -14.64
C THR A 405 -17.23 9.27 -13.36
N SER A 406 -16.03 8.84 -12.93
CA SER A 406 -15.84 8.20 -11.62
C SER A 406 -16.09 9.15 -10.44
N ALA A 407 -16.13 10.47 -10.69
CA ALA A 407 -16.38 11.48 -9.66
C ALA A 407 -17.85 11.52 -9.20
N ALA A 408 -18.80 10.98 -9.97
CA ALA A 408 -20.22 10.97 -9.62
C ALA A 408 -20.44 10.33 -8.24
N TYR A 409 -21.04 11.08 -7.32
CA TYR A 409 -21.21 10.69 -5.91
C TYR A 409 -22.69 10.57 -5.51
N VAL A 410 -23.52 11.55 -5.88
CA VAL A 410 -24.97 11.50 -5.71
C VAL A 410 -25.64 11.75 -7.06
N LEU A 411 -26.56 10.85 -7.45
CA LEU A 411 -27.32 10.94 -8.69
C LEU A 411 -28.76 11.32 -8.37
N PHE A 412 -29.29 12.31 -9.09
CA PHE A 412 -30.65 12.81 -8.92
C PHE A 412 -31.49 12.47 -10.15
N TYR A 413 -32.49 11.62 -9.93
CA TYR A 413 -33.39 11.11 -10.95
C TYR A 413 -34.80 11.65 -10.73
N LYS A 414 -35.46 12.08 -11.81
CA LYS A 414 -36.85 12.51 -11.82
C LYS A 414 -37.69 11.47 -12.57
N ARG A 415 -38.82 11.10 -12.01
CA ARG A 415 -39.75 10.16 -12.65
C ARG A 415 -40.27 10.78 -13.94
N VAL A 416 -40.23 10.00 -15.01
CA VAL A 416 -40.89 10.34 -16.27
C VAL A 416 -42.39 10.26 -16.03
N LYS A 417 -43.09 11.38 -16.18
CA LYS A 417 -44.56 11.40 -16.08
C LYS A 417 -45.09 10.57 -17.25
N SER A 418 -45.87 9.55 -16.92
CA SER A 418 -46.65 8.74 -17.86
C SER A 418 -47.76 9.54 -18.51
#